data_AF-A0A0C1EKK9-F1
#
_entry.id   AF-A0A0C1EKK9-F1
#
_cell.length_a   1.000
_cell.length_b   1.000
_cell.length_c   1.000
_cell.angle_alpha   90.00
_cell.angle_beta   90.00
_cell.angle_gamma   90.00
#
_symmetry.space_group_name_H-M   'P 1'
#
loop_
_entity.id
_entity.type
_entity.pdbx_description
1 polymer ?
#
loop_
_entity_poly.entity_id
_entity_poly.type
_entity_poly.pdbx_seq_one_letter_code
_entity_poly.pdbx_strand_id
1 'polypeptide(L)' 'MSTFLLAFFVLLIVILGMSLGVILMGKKIKGSCGGLNAISGADKCVVCSKDIDPDSPLRDKLQCKRARQMVERMQEEQKA' A
#
# COMPACT_ATOMS: atom_id res chain seq x y z
N MET A 1 -31.26 -21.70 21.12
CA MET A 1 -30.23 -22.65 20.64
C MET A 1 -30.12 -22.67 19.12
N SER A 2 -31.20 -22.91 18.37
CA SER A 2 -31.17 -22.87 16.88
C SER A 2 -30.65 -21.54 16.30
N THR A 3 -31.12 -20.39 16.81
CA THR A 3 -30.67 -19.06 16.38
C THR A 3 -29.19 -18.80 16.64
N PHE A 4 -28.65 -19.32 17.74
CA PHE A 4 -27.24 -19.18 18.11
C PHE A 4 -26.33 -19.94 17.14
N LEU A 5 -26.69 -21.18 16.81
CA LEU A 5 -25.96 -21.98 15.83
C LEU A 5 -26.00 -21.35 14.44
N LEU A 6 -27.16 -20.87 14.01
CA LEU A 6 -27.30 -20.21 12.70
C LEU A 6 -26.42 -18.96 12.61
N ALA A 7 -26.46 -18.09 13.63
CA ALA A 7 -25.63 -16.89 13.67
C ALA A 7 -24.12 -17.22 13.64
N PHE A 8 -23.70 -18.27 14.36
CA PHE A 8 -22.31 -18.71 14.39
C PHE A 8 -21.81 -19.15 13.00
N PHE A 9 -22.57 -19.98 12.30
CA PHE A 9 -22.21 -20.42 10.95
C PHE A 9 -22.23 -19.29 9.93
N VAL A 10 -23.21 -18.39 9.99
CA VAL A 10 -23.26 -17.21 9.09
C VAL A 10 -22.02 -16.34 9.29
N LEU A 11 -21.65 -16.05 10.53
CA LEU A 11 -20.45 -15.27 10.84
C LEU A 11 -19.18 -15.94 10.29
N LEU A 12 -19.05 -17.26 10.46
CA LEU A 12 -17.92 -18.02 9.91
C LEU A 12 -17.83 -17.88 8.39
N ILE A 13 -18.94 -18.02 7.67
CA ILE A 13 -18.96 -17.88 6.22
C ILE A 13 -18.53 -16.47 5.79
N VAL A 14 -19.00 -15.43 6.48
CA VAL A 14 -18.61 -14.04 6.19
C VAL A 14 -17.10 -13.84 6.40
N ILE A 15 -16.54 -14.32 7.51
CA ILE A 15 -15.10 -14.21 7.79
C ILE A 15 -14.27 -14.94 6.73
N LEU A 16 -14.68 -16.17 6.38
CA LEU A 16 -14.02 -16.96 5.35
C LEU A 16 -14.08 -16.24 3.99
N GLY A 17 -15.23 -15.69 3.63
CA GLY A 17 -15.40 -14.91 2.39
C GLY A 17 -14.50 -13.68 2.35
N MET A 18 -14.41 -12.93 3.45
CA MET A 18 -13.51 -11.76 3.53
C MET A 18 -12.03 -12.15 3.42
N SER A 19 -11.62 -13.22 4.12
CA SER A 19 -10.24 -13.72 4.08
C SER A 19 -9.84 -14.18 2.68
N LEU A 20 -10.69 -14.99 2.03
CA LEU A 20 -10.48 -15.45 0.66
C LEU A 20 -10.39 -14.27 -0.32
N GLY A 21 -11.23 -13.25 -0.16
CA GLY A 21 -11.17 -12.04 -0.98
C GLY A 21 -9.81 -11.33 -0.93
N VAL A 22 -9.21 -11.21 0.27
CA VAL A 22 -7.89 -10.57 0.44
C VAL A 22 -6.77 -11.41 -0.20
N ILE A 23 -6.82 -12.73 -0.04
CA ILE A 23 -5.82 -13.65 -0.61
C ILE A 23 -5.84 -13.58 -2.14
N LEU A 24 -7.03 -13.59 -2.75
CA LEU A 24 -7.18 -13.52 -4.21
C LEU A 24 -6.81 -12.15 -4.79
N MET A 25 -6.97 -11.07 -4.02
CA MET A 25 -6.64 -9.73 -4.50
C MET A 25 -5.13 -9.57 -4.75
N GLY A 26 -4.27 -10.32 -4.05
CA GLY A 26 -2.81 -10.31 -4.23
C GLY A 26 -2.13 -8.95 -4.03
N LYS A 27 -2.86 -7.95 -3.53
CA LYS A 27 -2.33 -6.60 -3.30
C LYS A 27 -1.70 -6.57 -1.91
N LYS A 28 -0.47 -6.06 -1.82
CA LYS A 28 0.12 -5.74 -0.52
C LYS A 28 -0.80 -4.75 0.21
N ILE A 29 -1.11 -5.05 1.46
CA ILE A 29 -1.86 -4.16 2.35
C ILE A 29 -1.11 -2.82 2.37
N LYS A 30 -1.83 -1.74 2.04
CA LYS A 30 -1.26 -0.39 2.13
C LYS A 30 -0.94 -0.14 3.61
N GLY A 31 0.29 0.29 3.91
CA GLY A 31 0.71 0.58 5.28
C GLY A 31 -0.12 1.69 5.92
N SER A 32 0.10 1.96 7.21
CA SER A 32 -0.67 2.94 8.01
C SER A 32 -0.80 4.32 7.34
N CYS A 33 0.26 4.82 6.68
CA CYS A 33 0.22 6.06 5.89
C CYS A 33 -0.34 5.89 4.45
N GLY A 34 -1.09 4.83 4.13
CA GLY A 34 -1.78 4.65 2.84
C GLY A 34 -0.90 4.54 1.58
N GLY A 35 0.42 4.43 1.73
CA GLY A 35 1.38 4.44 0.61
C GLY A 35 2.09 5.78 0.38
N LEU A 36 1.90 6.77 1.27
CA LEU A 36 2.64 8.04 1.26
C LEU A 36 4.16 7.88 1.49
N ASN A 37 4.60 6.66 1.84
CA ASN A 37 6.01 6.26 1.87
C ASN A 37 6.71 6.37 0.50
N ALA A 38 5.97 6.60 -0.58
CA ALA A 38 6.48 6.78 -1.93
C ALA A 38 6.90 8.23 -2.26
N ILE A 39 6.70 9.19 -1.35
CA ILE A 39 7.12 10.58 -1.59
C ILE A 39 8.66 10.68 -1.47
N SER A 40 9.33 11.14 -2.53
CA SER A 40 10.79 11.31 -2.55
C SER A 40 11.20 12.51 -1.70
N GLY A 41 12.25 12.35 -0.89
CA GLY A 41 12.88 13.45 -0.15
C GLY A 41 12.31 13.75 1.24
N ALA A 42 11.34 12.97 1.73
CA ALA A 42 10.89 13.07 3.11
C ALA A 42 11.49 11.92 3.95
N ASP A 43 12.22 12.26 5.01
CA ASP A 43 12.75 11.29 6.00
C ASP A 43 11.67 10.81 6.96
N LYS A 44 10.56 11.57 7.06
CA LYS A 44 9.42 11.35 7.95
C LYS A 44 8.11 11.32 7.16
N CYS A 45 7.18 10.42 7.52
CA CYS A 45 5.82 10.41 6.94
C CYS A 45 5.10 11.72 7.32
N VAL A 46 4.60 12.48 6.35
CA VAL A 46 3.94 13.78 6.56
C VAL A 46 2.67 13.69 7.43
N VAL A 47 2.06 12.50 7.50
CA VAL A 47 0.79 12.30 8.23
C VAL A 47 0.99 11.91 9.70
N CYS A 48 2.03 11.14 10.01
CA CYS A 48 2.24 10.61 11.37
C CYS A 48 3.63 10.90 11.94
N SER A 49 4.46 11.67 11.22
CA SER A 49 5.82 12.10 11.61
C SER A 49 6.75 10.96 12.01
N LYS A 50 6.47 9.75 11.56
CA LYS A 50 7.28 8.55 11.81
C LYS A 50 8.33 8.39 10.72
N ASP A 51 9.50 7.85 11.06
CA ASP A 51 10.57 7.57 10.11
C ASP A 51 10.10 6.66 8.98
N ILE A 52 10.52 7.00 7.76
CA ILE A 52 10.23 6.25 6.54
C ILE A 52 11.13 5.02 6.49
N ASP A 53 10.54 3.83 6.43
CA ASP A 53 11.28 2.57 6.39
C ASP A 53 12.05 2.43 5.05
N PRO A 54 13.40 2.35 5.10
CA PRO A 54 14.25 2.34 3.90
C PRO A 54 14.19 1.01 3.13
N ASP A 55 13.87 -0.10 3.82
CA ASP A 55 13.75 -1.44 3.23
C ASP A 55 12.31 -1.73 2.74
N SER A 56 11.44 -0.71 2.77
CA SER A 56 10.07 -0.89 2.35
C SER A 56 9.99 -1.23 0.86
N PRO A 57 9.21 -2.25 0.46
CA PRO A 57 9.09 -2.68 -0.93
C PRO A 57 8.36 -1.67 -1.84
N LEU A 58 8.02 -0.50 -1.29
CA LEU A 58 7.44 0.63 -2.01
C LEU A 58 8.52 1.57 -2.58
N ARG A 59 9.75 1.55 -2.03
CA ARG A 59 10.91 2.27 -2.57
C ARG A 59 11.24 1.78 -3.98
N ASP A 60 11.24 0.46 -4.20
CA ASP A 60 11.48 -0.15 -5.52
C ASP A 60 10.35 0.12 -6.53
N LYS A 61 9.12 0.27 -6.07
CA LYS A 61 7.99 0.64 -6.96
C LYS A 61 8.14 2.05 -7.53
N LEU A 62 8.92 2.92 -6.88
CA LEU A 62 9.27 4.25 -7.37
C LEU A 62 10.32 4.20 -8.51
N GLN A 63 11.06 3.10 -8.63
CA GLN A 63 12.07 2.87 -9.68
C GLN A 63 11.45 2.38 -11.01
N CYS A 64 10.12 2.24 -11.10
CA CYS A 64 9.48 1.83 -12.35
C CYS A 64 9.75 2.88 -13.43
N LYS A 65 10.17 2.45 -14.63
CA LYS A 65 10.67 3.25 -15.79
C LYS A 65 10.06 4.65 -15.99
N ARG A 66 8.77 4.82 -15.66
CA ARG A 66 8.04 6.09 -15.75
C ARG A 66 8.57 7.20 -14.84
N ALA A 67 9.08 6.89 -13.64
CA ALA A 67 9.64 7.90 -12.74
C ALA A 67 11.00 8.43 -13.24
N ARG A 68 11.85 7.56 -13.79
CA ARG A 68 13.10 7.97 -14.47
C ARG A 68 12.82 8.91 -15.64
N GLN A 69 11.84 8.56 -16.49
CA GLN A 69 11.43 9.41 -17.61
C GLN A 69 10.96 10.81 -17.18
N MET A 70 10.29 10.94 -16.03
CA MET A 70 9.90 12.27 -15.52
C MET A 70 11.10 13.07 -15.01
N VAL A 71 12.05 12.43 -14.31
CA VAL A 71 13.27 13.09 -13.83
C VAL A 71 14.17 13.51 -15.00
N GLU A 72 14.33 12.65 -16.01
CA GLU A 72 15.08 12.98 -17.23
C GLU A 72 14.45 14.17 -17.96
N ARG A 73 13.12 14.18 -18.16
CA ARG A 73 12.42 15.31 -18.78
C ARG A 73 12.56 16.62 -18.00
N MET A 74 12.52 16.56 -16.66
CA MET A 74 12.73 17.75 -15.81
C MET A 74 14.18 18.25 -15.89
N GLN A 75 15.15 17.35 -16.02
CA GLN A 75 16.56 17.71 -16.20
C GLN A 75 16.84 18.30 -17.59
N GLU A 76 16.13 17.83 -18.62
CA GLU A 76 16.15 18.46 -19.96
C GLU A 76 15.51 19.85 -19.94
N GLU A 77 14.35 20.01 -19.30
CA GLU A 77 13.69 21.32 -19.16
C GLU A 77 14.49 22.31 -18.30
N GLN A 78 15.29 21.85 -17.33
CA GLN A 78 16.18 22.73 -16.55
C GLN A 78 17.48 23.12 -17.28
N LYS A 79 17.85 22.40 -18.35
CA LYS A 79 19.05 22.69 -19.16
C LYS A 79 18.76 23.50 -20.42
N ALA A 80 17.49 23.66 -20.79
CA ALA A 80 17.02 24.57 -21.83
C ALA A 80 16.87 26.00 -21.28
#